data_AF-A0A7C4M2U3-F1
#
_entry.id   AF-A0A7C4M2U3-F1
#
_cell.length_a   1.000
_cell.length_b   1.000
_cell.length_c   1.000
_cell.angle_alpha   90.00
_cell.angle_beta   90.00
_cell.angle_gamma   90.00
#
_symmetry.space_group_name_H-M   'P 1'
#
loop_
_entity.id
_entity.type
_entity.pdbx_description
1 polymer ?
#
loop_
_entity_poly.entity_id
_entity_poly.type
_entity_poly.pdbx_seq_one_letter_code
_entity_poly.pdbx_strand_id
1 'polypeptide(L)'
;MEGLHNMGFNITFLTCERYVLEKLSALSTREIELIKEMFLAYRHPHLARALGVHDPYGEKQTYAERLKEAKTERLAKLIKVCGILAQTKVYLFYQQPGTP
;
A
#
# COMPACT_ATOMS: atom_id res chain seq x y z
N MET A 1 -8.18 -5.70 0.97
CA MET A 1 -7.54 -5.99 -0.34
C MET A 1 -8.52 -6.35 -1.43
N GLU A 2 -9.69 -6.90 -1.12
CA GLU A 2 -10.76 -7.16 -2.10
C GLU A 2 -11.16 -5.91 -2.91
N GLY A 3 -11.13 -4.72 -2.32
CA GLY A 3 -11.41 -3.47 -3.04
C GLY A 3 -10.48 -3.20 -4.24
N LEU A 4 -9.17 -3.49 -4.13
CA LEU A 4 -8.24 -3.35 -5.25
C LEU A 4 -8.46 -4.44 -6.31
N HIS A 5 -8.77 -5.67 -5.87
CA HIS A 5 -9.11 -6.76 -6.78
C HIS A 5 -10.37 -6.45 -7.60
N ASN A 6 -11.40 -5.88 -6.97
CA ASN A 6 -12.64 -5.47 -7.63
C ASN A 6 -12.43 -4.33 -8.64
N MET A 7 -11.38 -3.53 -8.48
CA MET A 7 -10.94 -2.52 -9.45
C MET A 7 -10.04 -3.10 -10.56
N GLY A 8 -9.89 -4.43 -10.63
CA GLY A 8 -9.13 -5.11 -11.69
C GLY A 8 -7.62 -5.17 -11.44
N PHE A 9 -7.14 -4.88 -10.22
CA PHE A 9 -5.75 -5.14 -9.87
C PHE A 9 -5.51 -6.62 -9.62
N ASN A 10 -4.44 -7.15 -10.20
CA ASN A 10 -3.95 -8.48 -9.90
C ASN A 10 -3.13 -8.44 -8.60
N ILE A 11 -3.63 -9.11 -7.58
CA ILE A 11 -3.06 -9.12 -6.22
C ILE A 11 -1.60 -9.60 -6.22
N THR A 12 -1.26 -10.57 -7.07
CA THR A 12 0.09 -11.15 -7.16
C THR A 12 1.11 -10.14 -7.70
N PHE A 13 0.68 -9.18 -8.52
CA PHE A 13 1.55 -8.17 -9.14
C PHE A 13 1.52 -6.81 -8.44
N LEU A 14 0.86 -6.69 -7.28
CA LEU A 14 0.82 -5.41 -6.53
C LEU A 14 2.20 -4.91 -6.12
N THR A 15 3.18 -5.80 -5.95
CA THR A 15 4.56 -5.42 -5.62
C THR A 15 5.37 -4.88 -6.81
N CYS A 16 4.87 -5.07 -8.04
CA CYS A 16 5.51 -4.62 -9.28
C CYS A 16 5.11 -3.16 -9.56
N GLU A 17 6.05 -2.25 -9.36
CA GLU A 17 5.81 -0.80 -9.51
C GLU A 17 5.43 -0.41 -10.94
N ARG A 18 6.02 -1.05 -11.96
CA ARG A 18 5.68 -0.82 -13.38
C ARG A 18 4.22 -1.19 -13.68
N TYR A 19 3.80 -2.39 -13.25
CA TYR A 19 2.42 -2.86 -13.42
C TYR A 19 1.41 -1.91 -12.76
N VAL A 20 1.71 -1.49 -11.53
CA VAL A 20 0.82 -0.60 -10.77
C VAL A 20 0.75 0.78 -11.42
N LEU A 21 1.87 1.33 -11.89
CA LEU A 21 1.89 2.63 -12.58
C LEU A 21 1.09 2.59 -13.89
N GLU A 22 1.31 1.54 -14.69
CA GLU A 22 0.58 1.33 -15.95
C GLU A 22 -0.93 1.22 -15.67
N LYS A 23 -1.33 0.43 -14.67
CA LYS A 23 -2.74 0.34 -14.26
C LYS A 23 -3.30 1.65 -13.75
N LEU A 24 -2.58 2.36 -12.87
CA LEU A 24 -3.02 3.67 -12.38
C LEU A 24 -3.13 4.71 -13.49
N SER A 25 -2.29 4.64 -14.53
CA SER A 25 -2.37 5.54 -15.69
C SER A 25 -3.57 5.27 -16.59
N ALA A 26 -4.11 4.05 -16.56
CA ALA A 26 -5.29 3.66 -17.31
C ALA A 26 -6.61 3.90 -16.55
N LEU A 27 -6.55 4.28 -15.26
CA LEU A 27 -7.72 4.57 -14.45
C LEU A 27 -8.25 5.98 -14.68
N SER A 28 -9.55 6.13 -14.57
CA SER A 28 -10.22 7.43 -14.53
C SER A 28 -9.95 8.16 -13.21
N THR A 29 -10.10 9.49 -13.21
CA THR A 29 -9.96 10.33 -12.00
C THR A 29 -10.88 9.84 -10.87
N ARG A 30 -12.09 9.39 -11.20
CA ARG A 30 -13.07 8.87 -10.23
C ARG A 30 -12.60 7.57 -9.56
N GLU A 31 -11.95 6.68 -10.31
CA GLU A 31 -11.40 5.45 -9.75
C GLU A 31 -10.20 5.74 -8.85
N ILE A 32 -9.37 6.72 -9.21
CA ILE A 32 -8.25 7.18 -8.37
C ILE A 32 -8.77 7.77 -7.06
N GLU A 33 -9.86 8.53 -7.09
CA GLU A 33 -10.51 9.05 -5.88
C GLU A 33 -11.05 7.93 -5.01
N LEU A 34 -11.73 6.93 -5.58
CA LEU A 34 -12.20 5.76 -4.85
C LEU A 34 -11.03 5.00 -4.19
N ILE A 35 -9.89 4.86 -4.88
CA ILE A 35 -8.68 4.28 -4.29
C ILE A 35 -8.22 5.08 -3.08
N LYS A 36 -8.16 6.42 -3.19
CA LYS A 36 -7.80 7.31 -2.07
C LYS A 36 -8.79 7.17 -0.90
N GLU A 37 -10.08 7.08 -1.16
CA GLU A 37 -11.11 6.86 -0.13
C GLU A 37 -10.94 5.52 0.58
N MET A 38 -10.66 4.45 -0.17
CA MET A 38 -10.38 3.15 0.44
C MET A 38 -9.13 3.20 1.33
N PHE A 39 -8.09 3.92 0.93
CA PHE A 39 -6.90 4.12 1.75
C PHE A 39 -7.16 5.00 2.98
N LEU A 40 -8.07 5.98 2.89
CA LEU A 40 -8.52 6.76 4.05
C LEU A 40 -9.24 5.89 5.08
N ALA A 41 -10.13 5.01 4.61
CA ALA A 41 -10.85 4.07 5.46
C ALA A 41 -9.91 3.02 6.07
N TYR A 42 -8.94 2.53 5.29
CA TYR A 42 -7.96 1.54 5.71
C TYR A 42 -6.65 2.20 6.18
N ARG A 43 -6.68 2.76 7.40
CA ARG A 43 -5.48 3.36 8.01
C ARG A 43 -4.54 2.29 8.56
N HIS A 44 -3.36 2.14 7.96
CA HIS A 44 -2.30 1.26 8.45
C HIS A 44 -1.00 2.04 8.72
N PRO A 45 -0.28 1.81 9.84
CA PRO A 45 0.96 2.54 10.17
C PRO A 45 2.03 2.49 9.07
N HIS A 46 2.25 1.33 8.46
CA HIS A 46 3.16 1.18 7.31
C HIS A 46 2.76 2.03 6.08
N LEU A 47 1.47 2.25 5.83
CA LEU A 47 0.99 3.12 4.75
C LEU A 47 1.19 4.59 5.09
N ALA A 48 0.93 4.98 6.34
CA ALA A 48 1.21 6.35 6.82
C ALA A 48 2.71 6.67 6.70
N ARG A 49 3.57 5.73 7.09
CA ARG A 49 5.03 5.86 6.93
C ARG A 49 5.44 5.96 5.47
N ALA A 50 4.82 5.20 4.56
CA ALA A 50 5.08 5.29 3.12
C ALA A 50 4.68 6.65 2.52
N LEU A 51 3.67 7.33 3.08
CA LEU A 51 3.36 8.72 2.76
C LEU A 51 4.33 9.73 3.41
N GLY A 52 5.26 9.27 4.23
CA GLY A 52 6.24 10.09 4.94
C GLY A 52 5.67 10.79 6.18
N VAL A 53 4.52 10.35 6.69
CA VAL A 53 3.96 10.88 7.94
C VAL A 53 4.90 10.43 9.07
N HIS A 54 5.52 11.38 9.74
CA HIS A 54 6.52 11.12 10.77
C HIS A 54 5.90 10.50 12.04
N ASP A 55 4.66 10.87 12.34
CA ASP A 55 3.85 10.22 13.36
C ASP A 55 2.75 9.36 12.71
N PRO A 56 2.99 8.05 12.50
CA PRO A 56 2.01 7.17 11.86
C PRO A 56 0.71 7.00 12.66
N TYR A 57 0.72 7.31 13.96
CA TYR A 57 -0.44 7.26 14.86
C TYR A 57 -1.06 8.64 15.09
N GLY A 58 -0.28 9.71 14.97
CA GLY A 58 -0.70 11.11 15.07
C GLY A 58 -1.51 11.62 13.88
N GLU A 59 -2.34 12.63 14.17
CA GLU A 59 -3.21 13.43 13.30
C GLU A 59 -3.74 12.76 12.01
N LYS A 60 -4.97 12.23 12.08
CA LYS A 60 -5.74 11.72 10.92
C LYS A 60 -5.77 12.71 9.74
N GLN A 61 -5.80 14.02 10.04
CA GLN A 61 -5.83 15.08 9.02
C GLN A 61 -4.58 15.09 8.16
N THR A 62 -3.40 15.02 8.76
CA THR A 62 -2.10 15.02 8.05
C THR A 62 -1.96 13.83 7.09
N TYR A 63 -2.48 12.66 7.48
CA TYR A 63 -2.56 11.51 6.57
C TYR A 63 -3.51 11.77 5.40
N ALA A 64 -4.69 12.32 5.67
CA ALA A 64 -5.71 12.56 4.66
C ALA A 64 -5.28 13.63 3.64
N GLU A 65 -4.64 14.70 4.09
CA GLU A 65 -4.10 15.77 3.24
C GLU A 65 -3.02 15.22 2.30
N ARG A 66 -2.05 14.49 2.85
CA ARG A 66 -0.98 13.87 2.03
C ARG A 66 -1.50 12.85 1.03
N LEU A 67 -2.58 12.15 1.36
CA LEU A 67 -3.21 11.21 0.45
C LEU A 67 -4.02 11.92 -0.65
N LYS A 68 -4.65 13.05 -0.35
CA LYS A 68 -5.29 13.92 -1.35
C LYS A 68 -4.26 14.47 -2.33
N GLU A 69 -3.13 14.97 -1.83
CA GLU A 69 -2.03 15.52 -2.64
C GLU A 69 -1.18 14.44 -3.33
N ALA A 70 -1.36 13.17 -2.97
CA ALA A 70 -0.57 12.08 -3.54
C ALA A 70 -0.78 11.97 -5.06
N LYS A 71 0.33 12.13 -5.80
CA LYS A 71 0.43 11.84 -7.23
C LYS A 71 0.43 10.32 -7.48
N THR A 72 0.24 9.94 -8.73
CA THR A 72 0.20 8.56 -9.22
C THR A 72 1.39 7.71 -8.74
N GLU A 73 2.59 8.28 -8.76
CA GLU A 73 3.83 7.61 -8.30
C GLU A 73 3.77 7.24 -6.81
N ARG A 74 3.18 8.12 -5.99
CA ARG A 74 3.10 7.92 -4.54
C ARG A 74 1.98 6.95 -4.19
N LEU A 75 0.89 6.96 -4.95
CA LEU A 75 -0.15 5.92 -4.90
C LEU A 75 0.40 4.55 -5.31
N ALA A 76 1.25 4.48 -6.34
CA ALA A 76 1.88 3.24 -6.75
C ALA A 76 2.73 2.63 -5.64
N LYS A 77 3.51 3.46 -4.94
CA LYS A 77 4.28 3.05 -3.76
C LYS A 77 3.39 2.55 -2.63
N LEU A 78 2.23 3.16 -2.40
CA LEU A 78 1.27 2.70 -1.38
C LEU A 78 0.68 1.34 -1.73
N ILE A 79 0.25 1.16 -2.97
CA ILE A 79 -0.28 -0.13 -3.46
C ILE A 79 0.78 -1.22 -3.34
N LYS A 80 2.04 -0.91 -3.64
CA LYS A 80 3.19 -1.80 -3.43
C LYS A 80 3.35 -2.21 -1.97
N VAL A 81 3.26 -1.26 -1.04
CA VAL A 81 3.29 -1.57 0.40
C VAL A 81 2.12 -2.46 0.79
N CYS A 82 0.91 -2.21 0.27
CA CYS A 82 -0.23 -3.11 0.47
C CYS A 82 0.04 -4.53 -0.03
N GLY A 83 0.63 -4.68 -1.21
CA GLY A 83 1.03 -5.98 -1.75
C GLY A 83 1.98 -6.72 -0.80
N ILE A 84 2.99 -6.02 -0.27
CA ILE A 84 3.93 -6.59 0.71
C ILE A 84 3.23 -6.97 2.02
N LEU A 85 2.30 -6.14 2.51
CA LEU A 85 1.58 -6.38 3.77
C LEU A 85 0.62 -7.57 3.67
N ALA A 86 0.09 -7.82 2.47
CA ALA A 86 -0.81 -8.92 2.23
C ALA A 86 -0.13 -10.26 1.98
N GLN A 87 1.16 -10.25 1.68
CA GLN A 87 1.91 -11.49 1.49
C GLN A 87 1.98 -12.28 2.80
N THR A 88 1.70 -13.59 2.70
CA THR A 88 1.92 -14.52 3.79
C THR A 88 3.42 -14.56 4.13
N LYS A 89 3.77 -14.15 5.35
CA LYS A 89 5.15 -14.19 5.81
C LYS A 89 5.48 -15.57 6.34
N VAL A 90 6.54 -16.18 5.81
CA VAL A 90 7.14 -17.42 6.33
C VAL A 90 8.40 -17.05 7.08
N TYR A 91 8.47 -17.43 8.35
CA TYR A 91 9.63 -17.19 9.21
C TYR A 91 10.42 -18.48 9.35
N LEU A 92 11.69 -18.45 8.92
CA LEU A 92 12.62 -19.54 9.16
C LEU A 92 13.23 -19.35 10.56
N PHE A 93 12.88 -20.25 11.48
CA PHE A 93 13.53 -20.33 12.77
C PHE A 93 14.64 -21.38 12.68
N TYR A 94 15.89 -20.93 12.65
CA TYR A 94 17.05 -21.80 12.68
C TYR A 94 17.52 -21.97 14.12
N GLN A 95 17.46 -23.20 14.66
CA GLN A 95 18.06 -23.53 15.94
C GLN A 95 19.53 -23.88 15.69
N GLN A 96 20.45 -23.20 16.38
CA GLN A 96 21.85 -23.57 16.34
C GLN A 96 21.98 -25.02 16.86
N PRO A 97 22.60 -25.94 16.09
CA PRO A 97 22.92 -27.26 16.61
C PRO A 97 23.88 -27.06 17.79
N GLY A 98 23.53 -27.66 18.93
CA GLY A 98 24.24 -27.50 20.19
C GLY A 98 25.75 -27.64 20.01
N THR A 99 26.48 -26.63 20.44
CA THR A 99 27.91 -26.79 20.73
C THR A 99 28.05 -27.84 21.84
N PRO A 100 28.94 -28.84 21.67
CA PRO A 100 29.14 -29.93 22.62
C PRO A 100 29.57 -29.43 24.00
#